data_AF-A0A7L2ITI0-F1
#
_entry.id   AF-A0A7L2ITI0-F1
#
_cell.length_a   1.000
_cell.length_b   1.000
_cell.length_c   1.000
_cell.angle_alpha   90.00
_cell.angle_beta   90.00
_cell.angle_gamma   90.00
#
_symmetry.space_group_name_H-M   'P 1'
#
loop_
_entity.id
_entity.type
_entity.pdbx_description
1 polymer ?
#
loop_
_entity_poly.entity_id
_entity_poly.type
_entity_poly.pdbx_seq_one_letter_code
_entity_poly.pdbx_strand_id
1 'polypeptide(L)'
;MGVRGLMSFVEERGSLFTELQVRDTKLVVDGSSLYYCLCFASASDFRRGGDYGLFAAPVNDFFGSLRRCRIAPFVVLDGGRDPSDRKLPVLRERAADRLRTACGLSRGGAGELAPLLAREVFVQALRRLGVPFVQCFAEADREIAGLANRWGCPVLSLDSDFCVFDLAGGFCPLSHFQWRSVCAAREPRGCYVPARRFSVDRFCRNFAPLNKSLLPLFAVMNGNDYVGLAALETFYSKARLAGGCAKGGGARHGRLRGLLGWLSQFAKPTEAVDSLLQYLKAQQREEIRELLCTSMEDYTPSEVNLEDFFEHGRYECEAAGSAGIPQWVLSALVRAELDPFISNVLLLRSTFLRVQVENMQRPSAHSTALPIRQVIYGLLLGAPQGSPTAAPGRQGEEAPLVCEFSRLQKTIHNTYVRAASLPPELCGDRCPLDKLTEVTISCRQVLLLETLGVQMSSLAPVPRHLQLPAAVTCYWLRCSEPPVKLHQLKALLLMIVSGELHRITNDP
;
A
#
# COMPACT_ATOMS: atom_id res chain seq x y z
N MET A 1 4.88 -9.94 3.81
CA MET A 1 5.27 -8.76 3.01
C MET A 1 6.78 -8.80 2.86
N GLY A 2 7.31 -8.38 1.72
CA GLY A 2 8.73 -8.47 1.34
C GLY A 2 9.28 -9.84 0.97
N VAL A 3 10.62 -9.94 1.04
CA VAL A 3 11.41 -11.14 0.71
C VAL A 3 10.86 -12.44 1.31
N ARG A 4 10.42 -13.36 0.44
CA ARG A 4 9.79 -14.61 0.84
C ARG A 4 10.66 -15.45 1.79
N GLY A 5 10.12 -15.73 2.97
CA GLY A 5 10.75 -16.58 3.99
C GLY A 5 11.86 -15.92 4.79
N LEU A 6 12.29 -14.70 4.45
CA LEU A 6 13.39 -14.01 5.12
C LEU A 6 13.05 -13.69 6.59
N MET A 7 11.86 -13.14 6.86
CA MET A 7 11.49 -12.85 8.24
C MET A 7 11.51 -14.10 9.12
N SER A 8 10.93 -15.21 8.64
CA SER A 8 10.94 -16.48 9.38
C SER A 8 12.36 -17.01 9.65
N PHE A 9 13.27 -16.83 8.70
CA PHE A 9 14.68 -17.22 8.84
C PHE A 9 15.41 -16.36 9.88
N VAL A 10 15.11 -15.06 9.92
CA VAL A 10 15.68 -14.12 10.89
C VAL A 10 15.13 -14.40 12.30
N GLU A 11 13.82 -14.64 12.44
CA GLU A 11 13.15 -14.96 13.71
C GLU A 11 13.69 -16.23 14.38
N GLU A 12 13.91 -17.30 13.61
CA GLU A 12 14.48 -18.54 14.13
C GLU A 12 15.90 -18.36 14.70
N ARG A 13 16.57 -17.26 14.35
CA ARG A 13 17.91 -16.88 14.81
C ARG A 13 17.82 -15.65 15.69
N GLY A 14 17.27 -15.81 16.90
CA GLY A 14 17.14 -14.73 17.89
C GLY A 14 18.43 -13.93 18.16
N SER A 15 19.60 -14.53 17.93
CA SER A 15 20.91 -13.85 17.99
C SER A 15 21.13 -12.78 16.91
N LEU A 16 20.20 -12.58 15.97
CA LEU A 16 20.20 -11.47 15.02
C LEU A 16 19.55 -10.20 15.59
N PHE A 17 18.78 -10.35 16.68
CA PHE A 17 18.10 -9.25 17.34
C PHE A 17 18.85 -8.75 18.56
N THR A 18 18.71 -7.46 18.82
CA THR A 18 19.12 -6.81 20.06
C THR A 18 17.89 -6.27 20.76
N GLU A 19 17.78 -6.48 22.07
CA GLU A 19 16.72 -5.88 22.87
C GLU A 19 16.86 -4.35 22.84
N LEU A 20 15.75 -3.66 22.65
CA LEU A 20 15.68 -2.22 22.47
C LEU A 20 14.60 -1.65 23.41
N GLN A 21 14.95 -0.59 24.13
CA GLN A 21 14.01 0.19 24.93
C GLN A 21 13.70 1.48 24.15
N VAL A 22 12.57 1.52 23.44
CA VAL A 22 12.24 2.65 22.56
C VAL A 22 11.60 3.77 23.37
N ARG A 23 12.20 4.96 23.32
CA ARG A 23 11.82 6.17 24.09
C ARG A 23 12.61 7.38 23.58
N ASP A 24 12.09 8.58 23.80
CA ASP A 24 12.76 9.87 23.49
C ASP A 24 13.45 9.91 22.12
N THR A 25 12.79 9.37 21.09
CA THR A 25 13.37 9.20 19.75
C THR A 25 12.35 9.47 18.66
N LYS A 26 12.82 9.87 17.47
CA LYS A 26 12.02 9.73 16.25
C LYS A 26 11.82 8.25 15.93
N LEU A 27 10.75 7.93 15.24
CA LEU A 27 10.46 6.58 14.73
C LEU A 27 9.78 6.70 13.37
N VAL A 28 10.39 6.14 12.33
CA VAL A 28 9.75 6.05 11.01
C VAL A 28 8.92 4.77 10.99
N VAL A 29 7.65 4.89 10.60
CA VAL A 29 6.68 3.81 10.65
C VAL A 29 6.17 3.53 9.24
N ASP A 30 6.31 2.28 8.80
CA ASP A 30 5.59 1.78 7.64
C ASP A 30 4.10 1.71 7.98
N GLY A 31 3.36 2.70 7.48
CA GLY A 31 1.94 2.85 7.71
C GLY A 31 1.12 1.72 7.10
N SER A 32 1.54 1.19 5.94
CA SER A 32 0.85 0.11 5.25
C SER A 32 0.87 -1.18 6.07
N SER A 33 2.04 -1.54 6.60
CA SER A 33 2.17 -2.66 7.53
C SER A 33 1.46 -2.40 8.86
N LEU A 34 1.56 -1.18 9.41
CA LEU A 34 0.97 -0.85 10.70
C LEU A 34 -0.56 -0.96 10.67
N TYR A 35 -1.24 -0.33 9.72
CA TYR A 35 -2.71 -0.35 9.73
C TYR A 35 -3.24 -1.77 9.53
N TYR A 36 -2.56 -2.59 8.71
CA TYR A 36 -2.92 -3.99 8.52
C TYR A 36 -2.74 -4.78 9.82
N CYS A 37 -1.62 -4.59 10.52
CA CYS A 37 -1.38 -5.20 11.83
C CYS A 37 -2.44 -4.79 12.86
N LEU A 38 -2.74 -3.49 12.97
CA LEU A 38 -3.70 -2.98 13.94
C LEU A 38 -5.14 -3.40 13.63
N CYS A 39 -5.50 -3.59 12.35
CA CYS A 39 -6.81 -4.11 11.97
C CYS A 39 -7.09 -5.42 12.71
N PHE A 40 -6.16 -6.37 12.64
CA PHE A 40 -6.33 -7.71 13.22
C PHE A 40 -5.82 -7.84 14.67
N ALA A 41 -5.34 -6.76 15.27
CA ALA A 41 -4.97 -6.74 16.68
C ALA A 41 -6.19 -6.76 17.63
N SER A 42 -7.41 -6.60 17.09
CA SER A 42 -8.68 -6.61 17.82
C SER A 42 -9.49 -7.87 17.48
N ALA A 43 -10.32 -8.35 18.41
CA ALA A 43 -11.23 -9.50 18.17
C ALA A 43 -12.46 -9.14 17.29
N SER A 44 -12.36 -8.07 16.49
CA SER A 44 -13.46 -7.54 15.69
C SER A 44 -13.82 -8.48 14.53
N ASP A 45 -15.12 -8.66 14.28
CA ASP A 45 -15.59 -9.49 13.16
C ASP A 45 -15.52 -8.72 11.83
N PHE A 46 -14.39 -8.81 11.13
CA PHE A 46 -14.23 -8.17 9.81
C PHE A 46 -14.93 -8.91 8.66
N ARG A 47 -15.56 -10.07 8.92
CA ARG A 47 -16.26 -10.85 7.89
C ARG A 47 -17.47 -10.13 7.29
N ARG A 48 -18.01 -9.14 7.99
CA ARG A 48 -19.22 -8.39 7.59
C ARG A 48 -18.93 -6.97 7.11
N GLY A 49 -17.73 -6.71 6.60
CA GLY A 49 -17.32 -5.39 6.13
C GLY A 49 -16.63 -4.52 7.19
N GLY A 50 -16.45 -5.05 8.41
CA GLY A 50 -15.70 -4.43 9.50
C GLY A 50 -16.48 -3.43 10.34
N ASP A 51 -16.00 -3.24 11.58
CA ASP A 51 -16.41 -2.16 12.46
C ASP A 51 -15.28 -1.13 12.53
N TYR A 52 -15.48 -0.03 11.80
CA TYR A 52 -14.49 1.02 11.68
C TYR A 52 -14.33 1.85 12.97
N GLY A 53 -15.37 1.90 13.81
CA GLY A 53 -15.29 2.54 15.12
C GLY A 53 -14.39 1.76 16.06
N LEU A 54 -14.56 0.43 16.11
CA LEU A 54 -13.71 -0.46 16.89
C LEU A 54 -12.27 -0.51 16.35
N PHE A 55 -12.06 -0.39 15.04
CA PHE A 55 -10.71 -0.31 14.47
C PHE A 55 -9.97 0.99 14.83
N ALA A 56 -10.67 2.12 15.02
CA ALA A 56 -10.01 3.36 15.43
C ALA A 56 -9.37 3.28 16.83
N ALA A 57 -9.92 2.46 17.73
CA ALA A 57 -9.42 2.31 19.10
C ALA A 57 -7.96 1.80 19.19
N PRO A 58 -7.55 0.66 18.57
CA PRO A 58 -6.16 0.22 18.61
C PRO A 58 -5.19 1.20 17.95
N VAL A 59 -5.64 2.02 17.00
CA VAL A 59 -4.81 3.11 16.42
C VAL A 59 -4.56 4.19 17.47
N ASN A 60 -5.60 4.64 18.17
CA ASN A 60 -5.47 5.60 19.26
C ASN A 60 -4.56 5.07 20.38
N ASP A 61 -4.74 3.82 20.80
CA ASP A 61 -3.94 3.20 21.86
C ASP A 61 -2.47 3.08 21.46
N PHE A 62 -2.20 2.65 20.22
CA PHE A 62 -0.84 2.52 19.69
C PHE A 62 -0.08 3.85 19.77
N PHE A 63 -0.64 4.91 19.20
CA PHE A 63 0.01 6.23 19.21
C PHE A 63 -0.01 6.89 20.60
N GLY A 64 -0.99 6.57 21.45
CA GLY A 64 -1.01 6.94 22.85
C GLY A 64 0.18 6.36 23.62
N SER A 65 0.49 5.08 23.41
CA SER A 65 1.68 4.43 23.98
C SER A 65 2.98 5.07 23.51
N LEU A 66 3.09 5.43 22.22
CA LEU A 66 4.26 6.14 21.69
C LEU A 66 4.44 7.51 22.36
N ARG A 67 3.36 8.29 22.47
CA ARG A 67 3.35 9.60 23.10
C ARG A 67 3.79 9.53 24.57
N ARG A 68 3.29 8.54 25.31
CA ARG A 68 3.71 8.30 26.72
C ARG A 68 5.21 8.09 26.84
N CYS A 69 5.82 7.40 25.88
CA CYS A 69 7.27 7.13 25.85
C CYS A 69 8.09 8.25 25.16
N ARG A 70 7.47 9.39 24.84
CA ARG A 70 8.07 10.51 24.11
C ARG A 70 8.70 10.10 22.76
N ILE A 71 8.07 9.13 22.10
CA ILE A 71 8.45 8.72 20.75
C ILE A 71 7.71 9.63 19.78
N ALA A 72 8.43 10.20 18.81
CA ALA A 72 7.88 11.02 17.73
C ALA A 72 7.70 10.15 16.46
N PRO A 73 6.49 9.62 16.20
CA PRO A 73 6.24 8.79 15.02
C PRO A 73 6.06 9.63 13.75
N PHE A 74 6.62 9.14 12.65
CA PHE A 74 6.40 9.66 11.30
C PHE A 74 5.93 8.52 10.41
N VAL A 75 4.66 8.57 10.00
CA VAL A 75 4.03 7.47 9.27
C VAL A 75 4.16 7.68 7.77
N VAL A 76 4.65 6.68 7.06
CA VAL A 76 4.80 6.71 5.61
C VAL A 76 3.91 5.62 5.01
N LEU A 77 3.01 6.00 4.12
CA LEU A 77 2.03 5.12 3.48
C LEU A 77 2.42 4.84 2.03
N ASP A 78 2.13 3.62 1.56
CA ASP A 78 2.21 3.35 0.13
C ASP A 78 1.22 4.21 -0.66
N GLY A 79 1.70 4.60 -1.84
CA GLY A 79 0.98 5.27 -2.89
C GLY A 79 0.46 4.32 -3.96
N GLY A 80 0.55 4.79 -5.20
CA GLY A 80 0.13 4.04 -6.38
C GLY A 80 1.08 2.91 -6.72
N ARG A 81 0.82 2.28 -7.85
CA ARG A 81 1.74 1.32 -8.48
C ARG A 81 2.84 2.09 -9.19
N ASP A 82 4.03 1.50 -9.17
CA ASP A 82 5.17 2.00 -9.92
C ASP A 82 4.82 2.13 -11.43
N PRO A 83 5.22 3.23 -12.09
CA PRO A 83 4.91 3.47 -13.51
C PRO A 83 5.45 2.39 -14.47
N SER A 84 6.50 1.65 -14.11
CA SER A 84 7.00 0.54 -14.93
C SER A 84 6.09 -0.70 -14.89
N ASP A 85 5.14 -0.74 -13.94
CA ASP A 85 4.19 -1.84 -13.67
C ASP A 85 4.84 -3.24 -13.57
N ARG A 86 6.14 -3.30 -13.24
CA ARG A 86 6.92 -4.54 -13.09
C ARG A 86 6.30 -5.50 -12.07
N LYS A 87 5.64 -4.98 -11.03
CA LYS A 87 4.95 -5.77 -9.98
C LYS A 87 3.56 -6.27 -10.36
N LEU A 88 3.05 -6.00 -11.56
CA LEU A 88 1.70 -6.42 -11.96
C LEU A 88 1.42 -7.92 -11.73
N PRO A 89 2.31 -8.86 -12.11
CA PRO A 89 2.08 -10.29 -11.89
C PRO A 89 1.87 -10.63 -10.41
N VAL A 90 2.68 -10.04 -9.53
CA VAL A 90 2.61 -10.24 -8.08
C VAL A 90 1.34 -9.64 -7.51
N LEU A 91 0.94 -8.45 -7.95
CA LEU A 91 -0.30 -7.82 -7.51
C LEU A 91 -1.52 -8.66 -7.93
N ARG A 92 -1.48 -9.32 -9.09
CA ARG A 92 -2.51 -10.29 -9.51
C ARG A 92 -2.53 -11.52 -8.60
N GLU A 93 -1.38 -12.09 -8.25
CA GLU A 93 -1.28 -13.22 -7.32
C GLU A 93 -1.79 -12.83 -5.93
N ARG A 94 -1.35 -11.70 -5.38
CA ARG A 94 -1.83 -11.16 -4.09
C ARG A 94 -3.34 -10.91 -4.10
N ALA A 95 -3.90 -10.41 -5.22
CA ALA A 95 -5.34 -10.23 -5.37
C ALA A 95 -6.08 -11.59 -5.41
N ALA A 96 -5.53 -12.59 -6.10
CA ALA A 96 -6.08 -13.94 -6.13
C ALA A 96 -6.03 -14.60 -4.75
N ASP A 97 -4.96 -14.40 -3.99
CA ASP A 97 -4.80 -14.90 -2.61
C ASP A 97 -5.84 -14.30 -1.68
N ARG A 98 -5.99 -12.97 -1.73
CA ARG A 98 -7.04 -12.25 -1.00
C ARG A 98 -8.44 -12.76 -1.38
N LEU A 99 -8.67 -13.06 -2.67
CA LEU A 99 -9.95 -13.61 -3.14
C LEU A 99 -10.21 -15.03 -2.60
N ARG A 100 -9.19 -15.88 -2.52
CA ARG A 100 -9.31 -17.20 -1.89
C ARG A 100 -9.65 -17.07 -0.40
N THR A 101 -8.97 -16.18 0.32
CA THR A 101 -9.29 -15.88 1.72
C THR A 101 -10.72 -15.35 1.88
N ALA A 102 -11.13 -14.38 1.06
CA ALA A 102 -12.49 -13.84 1.07
C ALA A 102 -13.58 -14.91 0.82
N CYS A 103 -13.31 -15.83 -0.11
CA CYS A 103 -14.20 -16.96 -0.43
C CYS A 103 -14.28 -17.96 0.72
N GLY A 104 -13.18 -18.21 1.43
CA GLY A 104 -13.16 -19.00 2.66
C GLY A 104 -13.99 -18.34 3.76
N LEU A 105 -13.75 -17.05 4.00
CA LEU A 105 -14.44 -16.26 5.04
C LEU A 105 -15.94 -16.17 4.82
N SER A 106 -16.39 -15.99 3.57
CA SER A 106 -17.83 -15.93 3.26
C SER A 106 -18.57 -17.26 3.49
N ARG A 107 -17.83 -18.35 3.68
CA ARG A 107 -18.35 -19.70 3.98
C ARG A 107 -18.10 -20.13 5.43
N GLY A 108 -17.65 -19.21 6.29
CA GLY A 108 -17.34 -19.51 7.69
C GLY A 108 -15.94 -20.10 7.93
N GLY A 109 -15.06 -20.09 6.92
CA GLY A 109 -13.66 -20.47 7.09
C GLY A 109 -12.85 -19.49 7.94
N ALA A 110 -11.62 -19.89 8.28
CA ALA A 110 -10.66 -19.04 8.98
C ALA A 110 -9.85 -18.16 8.00
N GLY A 111 -9.32 -17.05 8.51
CA GLY A 111 -8.47 -16.13 7.74
C GLY A 111 -8.69 -14.68 8.12
N GLU A 112 -7.90 -13.79 7.52
CA GLU A 112 -7.92 -12.36 7.77
C GLU A 112 -7.95 -11.59 6.45
N LEU A 113 -8.91 -10.68 6.31
CA LEU A 113 -9.03 -9.78 5.16
C LEU A 113 -9.41 -8.40 5.66
N ALA A 114 -8.63 -7.39 5.28
CA ALA A 114 -8.83 -6.04 5.79
C ALA A 114 -10.13 -5.49 5.18
N PRO A 115 -10.99 -4.83 5.98
CA PRO A 115 -12.22 -4.26 5.46
C PRO A 115 -11.93 -3.13 4.48
N LEU A 116 -12.90 -2.83 3.61
CA LEU A 116 -12.72 -1.94 2.47
C LEU A 116 -12.16 -0.56 2.86
N LEU A 117 -12.65 0.02 3.96
CA LEU A 117 -12.29 1.38 4.39
C LEU A 117 -11.19 1.43 5.47
N ALA A 118 -10.47 0.33 5.71
CA ALA A 118 -9.44 0.25 6.76
C ALA A 118 -8.39 1.37 6.64
N ARG A 119 -7.88 1.58 5.42
CA ARG A 119 -6.86 2.59 5.14
C ARG A 119 -7.39 4.00 5.43
N GLU A 120 -8.61 4.27 5.00
CA GLU A 120 -9.25 5.57 5.11
C GLU A 120 -9.52 5.93 6.58
N VAL A 121 -9.95 4.95 7.38
CA VAL A 121 -10.13 5.10 8.83
C VAL A 121 -8.81 5.31 9.54
N PHE A 122 -7.76 4.59 9.13
CA PHE A 122 -6.42 4.79 9.67
C PHE A 122 -5.92 6.22 9.43
N VAL A 123 -6.01 6.71 8.19
CA VAL A 123 -5.64 8.10 7.84
C VAL A 123 -6.46 9.13 8.63
N GLN A 124 -7.78 8.91 8.77
CA GLN A 124 -8.63 9.78 9.59
C GLN A 124 -8.20 9.80 11.06
N ALA A 125 -7.85 8.64 11.63
CA ALA A 125 -7.34 8.56 12.99
C ALA A 125 -5.99 9.28 13.15
N LEU A 126 -5.05 9.12 12.21
CA LEU A 126 -3.78 9.86 12.21
C LEU A 126 -3.99 11.38 12.23
N ARG A 127 -4.89 11.90 11.37
CA ARG A 127 -5.23 13.32 11.34
C ARG A 127 -5.80 13.80 12.68
N ARG A 128 -6.77 13.06 13.25
CA ARG A 128 -7.38 13.40 14.55
C ARG A 128 -6.36 13.42 15.69
N LEU A 129 -5.39 12.50 15.67
CA LEU A 129 -4.34 12.40 16.68
C LEU A 129 -3.19 13.41 16.49
N GLY A 130 -3.16 14.14 15.36
CA GLY A 130 -2.07 15.03 14.99
C GLY A 130 -0.75 14.29 14.73
N VAL A 131 -0.82 13.03 14.29
CA VAL A 131 0.37 12.24 13.93
C VAL A 131 0.82 12.66 12.53
N PRO A 132 2.07 13.07 12.32
CA PRO A 132 2.55 13.44 10.99
C PRO A 132 2.63 12.20 10.11
N PHE A 133 2.10 12.31 8.89
CA PHE A 133 2.16 11.24 7.90
C PHE A 133 2.28 11.77 6.47
N VAL A 134 2.74 10.90 5.58
CA VAL A 134 2.82 11.15 4.14
C VAL A 134 2.40 9.90 3.37
N GLN A 135 1.78 10.09 2.21
CA GLN A 135 1.56 9.03 1.24
C GLN A 135 2.58 9.20 0.10
N CYS A 136 3.39 8.18 -0.15
CA CYS A 136 4.34 8.18 -1.24
C CYS A 136 3.62 8.24 -2.59
N PHE A 137 4.36 8.59 -3.65
CA PHE A 137 3.80 8.57 -5.00
C PHE A 137 3.55 7.15 -5.50
N ALA A 138 4.53 6.27 -5.25
CA ALA A 138 4.49 4.84 -5.51
C ALA A 138 4.75 4.07 -4.20
N GLU A 139 5.78 3.23 -4.14
CA GLU A 139 6.07 2.41 -2.96
C GLU A 139 6.85 3.18 -1.89
N ALA A 140 6.58 2.88 -0.62
CA ALA A 140 7.16 3.63 0.49
C ALA A 140 8.54 3.15 0.95
N ASP A 141 8.96 1.92 0.61
CA ASP A 141 10.11 1.26 1.26
C ASP A 141 11.41 2.06 1.15
N ARG A 142 11.73 2.55 -0.06
CA ARG A 142 12.94 3.36 -0.32
C ARG A 142 12.89 4.71 0.40
N GLU A 143 11.72 5.34 0.44
CA GLU A 143 11.52 6.63 1.08
C GLU A 143 11.59 6.51 2.62
N ILE A 144 11.02 5.43 3.17
CA ILE A 144 11.12 5.04 4.59
C ILE A 144 12.59 4.85 4.98
N ALA A 145 13.33 4.04 4.20
CA ALA A 145 14.74 3.77 4.46
C ALA A 145 15.60 5.04 4.40
N GLY A 146 15.36 5.89 3.38
CA GLY A 146 16.05 7.17 3.23
C GLY A 146 15.80 8.13 4.41
N LEU A 147 14.55 8.27 4.83
CA LEU A 147 14.17 9.13 5.96
C LEU A 147 14.76 8.63 7.28
N ALA A 148 14.65 7.34 7.55
CA ALA A 148 15.16 6.74 8.78
C ALA A 148 16.68 6.88 8.90
N ASN A 149 17.41 6.74 7.79
CA ASN A 149 18.86 6.93 7.74
C ASN A 149 19.27 8.39 7.95
N ARG A 150 18.58 9.36 7.33
CA ARG A 150 18.83 10.80 7.56
C ARG A 150 18.67 11.17 9.03
N TRP A 151 17.63 10.68 9.69
CA TRP A 151 17.39 10.94 11.11
C TRP A 151 18.12 10.00 12.07
N GLY A 152 18.80 8.97 11.57
CA GLY A 152 19.46 7.95 12.38
C GLY A 152 18.52 7.20 13.32
N CYS A 153 17.24 7.06 12.96
CA CYS A 153 16.21 6.48 13.83
C CYS A 153 15.70 5.12 13.33
N PRO A 154 15.08 4.29 14.20
CA PRO A 154 14.60 2.97 13.78
C PRO A 154 13.43 3.04 12.80
N VAL A 155 13.31 2.01 11.96
CA VAL A 155 12.12 1.74 11.13
C VAL A 155 11.24 0.71 11.81
N LEU A 156 9.93 0.96 11.90
CA LEU A 156 8.93 0.02 12.41
C LEU A 156 8.07 -0.52 11.25
N SER A 157 8.15 -1.83 10.99
CA SER A 157 7.39 -2.49 9.90
C SER A 157 7.18 -3.99 10.16
N LEU A 158 6.32 -4.65 9.37
CA LEU A 158 6.24 -6.12 9.23
C LEU A 158 6.92 -6.61 7.94
N ASP A 159 7.41 -5.71 7.10
CA ASP A 159 8.03 -6.04 5.82
C ASP A 159 9.48 -6.48 6.02
N SER A 160 9.81 -7.66 5.49
CA SER A 160 11.18 -8.19 5.54
C SER A 160 12.15 -7.50 4.59
N ASP A 161 11.68 -6.65 3.69
CA ASP A 161 12.55 -5.83 2.83
C ASP A 161 13.44 -4.89 3.68
N PHE A 162 12.98 -4.48 4.86
CA PHE A 162 13.79 -3.74 5.84
C PHE A 162 14.92 -4.55 6.50
N CYS A 163 15.01 -5.86 6.26
CA CYS A 163 16.21 -6.65 6.58
C CYS A 163 17.32 -6.51 5.53
N VAL A 164 17.02 -5.91 4.38
CA VAL A 164 17.94 -5.74 3.24
C VAL A 164 18.54 -4.34 3.24
N PHE A 165 17.73 -3.31 3.55
CA PHE A 165 18.20 -1.94 3.68
C PHE A 165 19.24 -1.80 4.81
N ASP A 166 20.34 -1.10 4.54
CA ASP A 166 21.34 -0.76 5.56
C ASP A 166 20.83 0.42 6.41
N LEU A 167 20.04 0.09 7.44
CA LEU A 167 19.39 1.07 8.31
C LEU A 167 20.26 1.41 9.53
N ALA A 168 20.65 2.67 9.67
CA ALA A 168 21.49 3.17 10.77
C ALA A 168 20.81 2.98 12.14
N GLY A 169 19.52 3.31 12.24
CA GLY A 169 18.72 3.07 13.44
C GLY A 169 18.25 1.62 13.62
N GLY A 170 18.45 0.78 12.60
CA GLY A 170 18.02 -0.60 12.52
C GLY A 170 16.53 -0.79 12.21
N PHE A 171 16.18 -2.03 11.90
CA PHE A 171 14.80 -2.45 11.64
C PHE A 171 14.18 -3.01 12.93
N CYS A 172 13.01 -2.50 13.31
CA CYS A 172 12.22 -2.97 14.43
C CYS A 172 10.97 -3.69 13.90
N PRO A 173 10.88 -5.02 13.97
CA PRO A 173 9.69 -5.73 13.56
C PRO A 173 8.50 -5.38 14.47
N LEU A 174 7.35 -5.08 13.87
CA LEU A 174 6.09 -4.81 14.57
C LEU A 174 5.69 -5.98 15.49
N SER A 175 6.02 -7.23 15.14
CA SER A 175 5.80 -8.43 15.95
C SER A 175 6.48 -8.40 17.31
N HIS A 176 7.61 -7.69 17.44
CA HIS A 176 8.37 -7.56 18.68
C HIS A 176 8.19 -6.21 19.37
N PHE A 177 7.42 -5.30 18.77
CA PHE A 177 7.19 -3.97 19.32
C PHE A 177 6.03 -3.99 20.32
N GLN A 178 6.34 -4.11 21.61
CA GLN A 178 5.37 -4.38 22.67
C GLN A 178 4.62 -3.12 23.14
N TRP A 179 3.98 -2.42 22.21
CA TRP A 179 3.29 -1.14 22.47
C TRP A 179 2.13 -1.24 23.49
N ARG A 180 1.57 -2.44 23.71
CA ARG A 180 0.56 -2.70 24.75
C ARG A 180 1.16 -2.88 26.15
N SER A 181 2.46 -3.15 26.23
CA SER A 181 3.17 -3.48 27.47
C SER A 181 4.25 -2.44 27.77
N VAL A 182 3.86 -1.16 27.80
CA VAL A 182 4.77 -0.06 28.13
C VAL A 182 5.37 -0.29 29.52
N CYS A 183 6.70 -0.30 29.59
CA CYS A 183 7.44 -0.53 30.84
C CYS A 183 7.88 0.78 31.49
N ALA A 184 7.95 0.79 32.82
CA ALA A 184 8.60 1.86 33.57
C ALA A 184 10.12 1.65 33.56
N ALA A 185 10.88 2.69 33.21
CA ALA A 185 12.29 2.79 33.49
C ALA A 185 12.51 3.50 34.84
N ARG A 186 13.72 3.36 35.39
CA ARG A 186 14.11 4.09 36.61
C ARG A 186 14.01 5.61 36.36
N GLU A 187 13.33 6.32 37.26
CA GLU A 187 13.36 7.78 37.38
C GLU A 187 14.81 8.31 37.20
N PRO A 188 15.05 9.39 36.42
CA PRO A 188 14.10 10.28 35.76
C PRO A 188 13.73 9.82 34.33
N ARG A 189 14.08 8.59 33.94
CA ARG A 189 13.93 8.14 32.56
C ARG A 189 12.44 8.11 32.16
N GLY A 190 11.51 7.69 33.02
CA GLY A 190 10.08 7.62 32.65
C GLY A 190 9.74 6.27 32.05
N CYS A 191 8.95 6.18 30.97
CA CYS A 191 8.58 4.88 30.37
C CYS A 191 9.24 4.62 29.00
N TYR A 192 9.15 3.37 28.53
CA TYR A 192 9.63 2.93 27.23
C TYR A 192 8.77 1.80 26.66
N VAL A 193 8.82 1.61 25.34
CA VAL A 193 8.26 0.43 24.67
C VAL A 193 9.35 -0.64 24.53
N PRO A 194 9.20 -1.83 25.11
CA PRO A 194 10.08 -2.96 24.85
C PRO A 194 9.98 -3.37 23.38
N ALA A 195 11.13 -3.53 22.73
CA ALA A 195 11.19 -3.89 21.31
C ALA A 195 12.44 -4.73 21.01
N ARG A 196 12.49 -5.27 19.79
CA ARG A 196 13.70 -5.86 19.23
C ARG A 196 14.14 -5.15 17.99
N ARG A 197 15.45 -4.98 17.85
CA ARG A 197 16.09 -4.36 16.70
C ARG A 197 16.95 -5.37 15.96
N PHE A 198 16.64 -5.56 14.68
CA PHE A 198 17.48 -6.24 13.70
C PHE A 198 18.55 -5.28 13.18
N SER A 199 19.75 -5.82 12.97
CA SER A 199 20.89 -5.10 12.40
C SER A 199 21.50 -5.92 11.26
N VAL A 200 21.62 -5.28 10.10
CA VAL A 200 22.27 -5.83 8.91
C VAL A 200 23.73 -6.21 9.21
N ASP A 201 24.46 -5.41 9.98
CA ASP A 201 25.83 -5.75 10.40
C ASP A 201 25.92 -7.10 11.10
N ARG A 202 24.99 -7.35 12.04
CA ARG A 202 24.96 -8.59 12.80
C ARG A 202 24.58 -9.78 11.92
N PHE A 203 23.66 -9.56 10.98
CA PHE A 203 23.29 -10.54 9.99
C PHE A 203 24.49 -10.94 9.12
N CYS A 204 25.15 -9.99 8.48
CA CYS A 204 26.30 -10.21 7.62
C CYS A 204 27.46 -10.93 8.31
N ARG A 205 27.77 -10.57 9.57
CA ARG A 205 28.84 -11.23 10.36
C ARG A 205 28.60 -12.73 10.59
N ASN A 206 27.35 -13.18 10.58
CA ASN A 206 27.01 -14.59 10.79
C ASN A 206 27.17 -15.46 9.53
N PHE A 207 27.47 -14.88 8.36
CA PHE A 207 27.58 -15.59 7.08
C PHE A 207 28.92 -15.27 6.39
N ALA A 208 30.03 -15.79 6.93
CA ALA A 208 31.38 -15.69 6.34
C ALA A 208 31.69 -14.26 5.81
N PRO A 209 31.78 -13.28 6.73
CA PRO A 209 31.68 -11.84 6.48
C PRO A 209 31.05 -11.42 5.15
N LEU A 210 29.74 -11.63 4.97
CA LEU A 210 29.01 -11.19 3.79
C LEU A 210 29.06 -9.66 3.64
N ASN A 211 29.45 -9.16 2.47
CA ASN A 211 29.38 -7.72 2.19
C ASN A 211 27.90 -7.27 2.12
N LYS A 212 27.53 -6.23 2.88
CA LYS A 212 26.16 -5.67 2.89
C LYS A 212 25.67 -5.27 1.50
N SER A 213 26.58 -4.83 0.61
CA SER A 213 26.22 -4.46 -0.76
C SER A 213 25.62 -5.62 -1.57
N LEU A 214 25.80 -6.87 -1.13
CA LEU A 214 25.25 -8.07 -1.77
C LEU A 214 23.82 -8.39 -1.33
N LEU A 215 23.29 -7.72 -0.30
CA LEU A 215 21.96 -8.00 0.22
C LEU A 215 20.83 -7.68 -0.77
N PRO A 216 20.89 -6.59 -1.56
CA PRO A 216 19.92 -6.37 -2.63
C PRO A 216 19.89 -7.53 -3.64
N LEU A 217 21.06 -8.04 -4.06
CA LEU A 217 21.14 -9.19 -4.96
C LEU A 217 20.56 -10.45 -4.32
N PHE A 218 20.87 -10.68 -3.05
CA PHE A 218 20.28 -11.76 -2.26
C PHE A 218 18.75 -11.70 -2.24
N ALA A 219 18.17 -10.52 -1.98
CA ALA A 219 16.74 -10.32 -1.91
C ALA A 219 16.06 -10.62 -3.25
N VAL A 220 16.60 -10.06 -4.34
CA VAL A 220 16.14 -10.29 -5.71
C VAL A 220 16.21 -11.78 -6.08
N MET A 221 17.33 -12.46 -5.80
CA MET A 221 17.53 -13.87 -6.13
C MET A 221 16.68 -14.84 -5.29
N ASN A 222 16.39 -14.49 -4.04
CA ASN A 222 15.62 -15.36 -3.13
C ASN A 222 14.10 -15.27 -3.38
N GLY A 223 13.66 -14.34 -4.24
CA GLY A 223 12.27 -14.22 -4.64
C GLY A 223 11.61 -12.95 -4.13
N ASN A 224 12.23 -11.80 -4.37
CA ASN A 224 11.42 -10.65 -4.71
C ASN A 224 10.84 -10.89 -6.10
N ASP A 225 9.52 -11.06 -6.16
CA ASP A 225 8.54 -10.38 -7.01
C ASP A 225 8.80 -10.09 -8.51
N TYR A 226 9.99 -10.35 -9.04
CA TYR A 226 10.48 -9.80 -10.31
C TYR A 226 11.22 -10.79 -11.20
N VAL A 227 11.88 -11.80 -10.63
CA VAL A 227 12.68 -12.74 -11.43
C VAL A 227 11.94 -14.04 -11.68
N GLY A 228 11.57 -14.26 -12.94
CA GLY A 228 10.97 -15.50 -13.43
C GLY A 228 11.81 -16.71 -13.01
N LEU A 229 11.21 -17.55 -12.15
CA LEU A 229 11.87 -18.64 -11.45
C LEU A 229 12.62 -19.64 -12.36
N ALA A 230 12.30 -19.79 -13.64
CA ALA A 230 12.93 -20.83 -14.47
C ALA A 230 14.46 -20.64 -14.64
N ALA A 231 14.93 -19.40 -14.82
CA ALA A 231 16.36 -19.11 -14.96
C ALA A 231 17.09 -19.29 -13.62
N LEU A 232 16.52 -18.78 -12.52
CA LEU A 232 17.11 -18.94 -11.19
C LEU A 232 17.07 -20.39 -10.71
N GLU A 233 16.02 -21.17 -11.02
CA GLU A 233 15.97 -22.60 -10.69
C GLU A 233 17.04 -23.40 -11.47
N THR A 234 17.42 -22.93 -12.67
CA THR A 234 18.59 -23.49 -13.39
C THR A 234 19.90 -23.21 -12.63
N PHE A 235 20.04 -22.03 -12.03
CA PHE A 235 21.15 -21.72 -11.13
C PHE A 235 21.10 -22.59 -9.86
N TYR A 236 19.96 -22.63 -9.15
CA TYR A 236 19.79 -23.38 -7.91
C TYR A 236 20.06 -24.88 -8.07
N SER A 237 19.70 -25.46 -9.22
CA SER A 237 19.98 -26.88 -9.52
C SER A 237 21.45 -27.17 -9.84
N LYS A 238 22.19 -26.22 -10.43
CA LYS A 238 23.58 -26.42 -10.88
C LYS A 238 24.64 -25.94 -9.88
N ALA A 239 24.36 -24.87 -9.13
CA ALA A 239 25.35 -24.18 -8.29
C ALA A 239 25.79 -24.98 -7.05
N ARG A 240 25.18 -26.16 -6.78
CA ARG A 240 25.46 -27.01 -5.61
C ARG A 240 25.63 -26.17 -4.34
N LEU A 241 24.67 -25.29 -4.06
CA LEU A 241 24.68 -24.44 -2.88
C LEU A 241 24.83 -25.33 -1.64
N ALA A 242 25.88 -25.11 -0.86
CA ALA A 242 26.21 -25.93 0.30
C ALA A 242 25.14 -25.75 1.39
N GLY A 243 24.07 -26.53 1.31
CA GLY A 243 23.03 -26.69 2.32
C GLY A 243 23.07 -28.11 2.85
N GLY A 244 24.12 -28.42 3.61
CA GLY A 244 24.43 -29.76 4.10
C GLY A 244 23.30 -30.43 4.88
N CYS A 245 23.29 -31.75 4.80
CA CYS A 245 22.54 -32.67 5.63
C CYS A 245 22.74 -32.33 7.12
N ALA A 246 21.86 -31.53 7.71
CA ALA A 246 21.70 -31.44 9.15
C ALA A 246 20.48 -32.27 9.53
N LYS A 247 20.71 -33.44 10.13
CA LYS A 247 19.65 -34.18 10.84
C LYS A 247 19.19 -33.30 12.01
N GLY A 248 18.02 -32.68 11.86
CA GLY A 248 17.37 -31.86 12.88
C GLY A 248 17.00 -30.47 12.38
N GLY A 249 15.71 -30.21 12.18
CA GLY A 249 15.07 -28.87 12.07
C GLY A 249 15.46 -27.92 10.92
N GLY A 250 16.67 -28.00 10.36
CA GLY A 250 17.26 -26.96 9.50
C GLY A 250 16.98 -27.03 8.00
N ALA A 251 16.07 -27.90 7.56
CA ALA A 251 15.76 -28.08 6.13
C ALA A 251 14.94 -26.92 5.53
N ARG A 252 14.20 -26.18 6.37
CA ARG A 252 13.19 -25.19 5.93
C ARG A 252 13.78 -23.97 5.20
N HIS A 253 15.03 -23.59 5.52
CA HIS A 253 15.72 -22.43 4.92
C HIS A 253 17.07 -22.79 4.29
N GLY A 254 17.25 -24.05 3.87
CA GLY A 254 18.48 -24.50 3.22
C GLY A 254 18.87 -23.66 2.00
N ARG A 255 17.86 -23.23 1.21
CA ARG A 255 18.04 -22.36 0.04
C ARG A 255 18.63 -20.99 0.41
N LEU A 256 18.04 -20.32 1.41
CA LEU A 256 18.50 -19.03 1.93
C LEU A 256 19.94 -19.10 2.43
N ARG A 257 20.24 -20.09 3.28
CA ARG A 257 21.58 -20.29 3.83
C ARG A 257 22.61 -20.59 2.74
N GLY A 258 22.24 -21.45 1.79
CA GLY A 258 23.09 -21.79 0.66
C GLY A 258 23.40 -20.59 -0.23
N LEU A 259 22.39 -19.75 -0.50
CA LEU A 259 22.57 -18.52 -1.27
C LEU A 259 23.47 -17.51 -0.54
N LEU A 260 23.24 -17.28 0.76
CA LEU A 260 24.09 -16.38 1.56
C LEU A 260 25.55 -16.86 1.59
N GLY A 261 25.78 -18.17 1.73
CA GLY A 261 27.13 -18.74 1.70
C GLY A 261 27.78 -18.77 0.32
N TRP A 262 27.00 -18.72 -0.76
CA TRP A 262 27.52 -18.52 -2.10
C TRP A 262 27.88 -17.06 -2.35
N LEU A 263 27.00 -16.13 -1.95
CA LEU A 263 27.24 -14.69 -2.07
C LEU A 263 28.44 -14.22 -1.25
N SER A 264 28.71 -14.84 -0.09
CA SER A 264 29.87 -14.48 0.74
C SER A 264 31.23 -14.70 0.07
N GLN A 265 31.27 -15.33 -1.10
CA GLN A 265 32.51 -15.55 -1.88
C GLN A 265 32.88 -14.33 -2.75
N PHE A 266 31.99 -13.35 -2.89
CA PHE A 266 32.17 -12.20 -3.78
C PHE A 266 32.36 -10.93 -2.98
N ALA A 267 33.12 -9.97 -3.54
CA ALA A 267 33.28 -8.66 -2.92
C ALA A 267 32.18 -7.69 -3.37
N LYS A 268 31.74 -7.81 -4.63
CA LYS A 268 30.80 -6.87 -5.27
C LYS A 268 29.61 -7.59 -5.92
N PRO A 269 28.44 -6.95 -6.01
CA PRO A 269 27.27 -7.51 -6.70
C PRO A 269 27.54 -7.86 -8.17
N THR A 270 28.33 -7.05 -8.87
CA THR A 270 28.67 -7.28 -10.28
C THR A 270 29.39 -8.61 -10.50
N GLU A 271 30.32 -8.97 -9.60
CA GLU A 271 31.07 -10.23 -9.66
C GLU A 271 30.16 -11.44 -9.44
N ALA A 272 29.25 -11.33 -8.46
CA ALA A 272 28.25 -12.35 -8.18
C ALA A 272 27.29 -12.53 -9.37
N VAL A 273 26.81 -11.44 -9.98
CA VAL A 273 25.98 -11.48 -11.19
C VAL A 273 26.74 -12.17 -12.33
N ASP A 274 27.97 -11.77 -12.61
CA ASP A 274 28.80 -12.38 -13.66
C ASP A 274 28.97 -13.89 -13.45
N SER A 275 29.19 -14.32 -12.20
CA SER A 275 29.29 -15.74 -11.85
C SER A 275 27.96 -16.48 -12.05
N LEU A 276 26.83 -15.89 -11.64
CA LEU A 276 25.50 -16.48 -11.85
C LEU A 276 25.19 -16.70 -13.33
N LEU A 277 25.52 -15.73 -14.19
CA LEU A 277 25.22 -15.79 -15.61
C LEU A 277 25.94 -16.95 -16.32
N GLN A 278 27.06 -17.44 -15.78
CA GLN A 278 27.78 -18.60 -16.33
C GLN A 278 26.94 -19.89 -16.31
N TYR A 279 25.99 -20.00 -15.38
CA TYR A 279 25.08 -21.15 -15.27
C TYR A 279 23.93 -21.13 -16.29
N LEU A 280 23.71 -19.97 -16.94
CA LEU A 280 22.63 -19.69 -17.88
C LEU A 280 23.09 -19.81 -19.33
N LYS A 281 22.13 -20.06 -20.22
CA LYS A 281 22.35 -20.08 -21.67
C LYS A 281 22.73 -18.68 -22.16
N ALA A 282 23.67 -18.59 -23.11
CA ALA A 282 24.18 -17.32 -23.61
C ALA A 282 23.08 -16.32 -24.02
N GLN A 283 22.02 -16.82 -24.65
CA GLN A 283 20.88 -16.02 -25.13
C GLN A 283 20.08 -15.32 -24.01
N GLN A 284 20.13 -15.82 -22.77
CA GLN A 284 19.36 -15.29 -21.65
C GLN A 284 20.19 -14.39 -20.73
N ARG A 285 21.50 -14.27 -20.96
CA ARG A 285 22.41 -13.65 -19.99
C ARG A 285 22.19 -12.16 -19.83
N GLU A 286 22.05 -11.43 -20.92
CA GLU A 286 21.88 -9.97 -20.88
C GLU A 286 20.51 -9.59 -20.29
N GLU A 287 19.44 -10.29 -20.69
CA GLU A 287 18.09 -10.07 -20.13
C GLU A 287 18.07 -10.28 -18.61
N ILE A 288 18.66 -11.38 -18.13
CA ILE A 288 18.71 -11.66 -16.69
C ILE A 288 19.64 -10.68 -15.96
N ARG A 289 20.75 -10.25 -16.59
CA ARG A 289 21.63 -9.23 -16.02
C ARG A 289 20.87 -7.93 -15.78
N GLU A 290 20.21 -7.42 -16.83
CA GLU A 290 19.42 -6.19 -16.76
C GLU A 290 18.34 -6.32 -15.70
N LEU A 291 17.57 -7.40 -15.72
CA LEU A 291 16.53 -7.66 -14.73
C LEU A 291 17.05 -7.66 -13.28
N LEU A 292 18.18 -8.31 -13.02
CA LEU A 292 18.80 -8.33 -11.69
C LEU A 292 19.27 -6.93 -11.27
N CYS A 293 19.94 -6.20 -12.17
CA CYS A 293 20.41 -4.84 -11.91
C CYS A 293 19.25 -3.89 -11.59
N THR A 294 18.23 -3.85 -12.45
CA THR A 294 17.07 -2.96 -12.29
C THR A 294 16.21 -3.35 -11.08
N SER A 295 16.20 -4.62 -10.67
CA SER A 295 15.48 -5.05 -9.45
C SER A 295 16.24 -4.72 -8.15
N MET A 296 17.57 -4.59 -8.20
CA MET A 296 18.36 -4.16 -7.04
C MET A 296 18.19 -2.66 -6.74
N GLU A 297 17.78 -1.86 -7.73
CA GLU A 297 17.45 -0.44 -7.56
C GLU A 297 16.30 -0.20 -6.57
N ASP A 298 15.46 -1.21 -6.32
CA ASP A 298 14.41 -1.14 -5.30
C ASP A 298 14.97 -1.01 -3.87
N TYR A 299 16.25 -1.29 -3.68
CA TYR A 299 16.95 -1.19 -2.40
C TYR A 299 17.94 -0.03 -2.34
N THR A 300 18.01 0.81 -3.36
CA THR A 300 18.85 2.02 -3.35
C THR A 300 18.08 3.19 -2.73
N PRO A 301 18.78 4.21 -2.20
CA PRO A 301 18.13 5.40 -1.66
C PRO A 301 17.13 6.01 -2.66
N SER A 302 16.00 6.50 -2.14
CA SER A 302 15.05 7.27 -2.96
C SER A 302 15.60 8.68 -3.22
N GLU A 303 15.33 9.19 -4.42
CA GLU A 303 15.57 10.61 -4.77
C GLU A 303 14.61 11.55 -4.00
N VAL A 304 13.47 11.03 -3.52
CA VAL A 304 12.49 11.81 -2.75
C VAL A 304 13.05 12.13 -1.36
N ASN A 305 13.05 13.42 -1.00
CA ASN A 305 13.42 13.88 0.33
C ASN A 305 12.20 14.06 1.25
N LEU A 306 11.84 13.00 1.99
CA LEU A 306 10.75 13.09 2.97
C LEU A 306 11.06 13.99 4.18
N GLU A 307 12.34 14.28 4.47
CA GLU A 307 12.68 15.21 5.54
C GLU A 307 12.18 16.63 5.19
N ASP A 308 12.40 17.06 3.94
CA ASP A 308 11.88 18.33 3.43
C ASP A 308 10.35 18.40 3.45
N PHE A 309 9.66 17.27 3.24
CA PHE A 309 8.21 17.22 3.38
C PHE A 309 7.78 17.45 4.83
N PHE A 310 8.37 16.72 5.79
CA PHE A 310 7.97 16.82 7.19
C PHE A 310 8.38 18.14 7.84
N GLU A 311 9.46 18.77 7.39
CA GLU A 311 9.96 20.04 7.94
C GLU A 311 9.42 21.27 7.21
N HIS A 312 9.30 21.21 5.88
CA HIS A 312 8.99 22.36 5.04
C HIS A 312 7.72 22.20 4.19
N GLY A 313 7.05 21.05 4.24
CA GLY A 313 5.87 20.74 3.43
C GLY A 313 6.16 20.54 1.94
N ARG A 314 7.43 20.37 1.55
CA ARG A 314 7.84 20.21 0.15
C ARG A 314 8.00 18.75 -0.22
N TYR A 315 7.28 18.31 -1.25
CA TYR A 315 7.40 16.97 -1.80
C TYR A 315 7.68 17.07 -3.29
N GLU A 316 8.84 16.56 -3.71
CA GLU A 316 9.29 16.54 -5.10
C GLU A 316 9.47 15.10 -5.55
N CYS A 317 8.91 14.77 -6.71
CA CYS A 317 8.98 13.43 -7.28
C CYS A 317 9.11 13.53 -8.80
N GLU A 318 10.28 13.15 -9.32
CA GLU A 318 10.57 13.21 -10.75
C GLU A 318 9.61 12.35 -11.58
N ALA A 319 9.20 11.19 -11.06
CA ALA A 319 8.23 10.32 -11.74
C ALA A 319 6.87 11.00 -11.90
N ALA A 320 6.40 11.73 -10.89
CA ALA A 320 5.15 12.49 -10.98
C ALA A 320 5.25 13.66 -11.96
N GLY A 321 6.38 14.39 -11.93
CA GLY A 321 6.65 15.49 -12.86
C GLY A 321 6.76 15.03 -14.32
N SER A 322 7.50 13.95 -14.56
CA SER A 322 7.66 13.34 -15.89
C SER A 322 6.36 12.80 -16.45
N ALA A 323 5.45 12.34 -15.59
CA ALA A 323 4.12 11.88 -15.98
C ALA A 323 3.10 13.00 -16.22
N GLY A 324 3.48 14.27 -16.01
CA GLY A 324 2.59 15.42 -16.21
C GLY A 324 1.42 15.46 -15.21
N ILE A 325 1.60 14.92 -14.00
CA ILE A 325 0.56 14.97 -12.97
C ILE A 325 0.43 16.42 -12.47
N PRO A 326 -0.78 17.00 -12.46
CA PRO A 326 -0.99 18.35 -11.95
C PRO A 326 -0.57 18.49 -10.47
N GLN A 327 0.04 19.62 -10.12
CA GLN A 327 0.59 19.84 -8.77
C GLN A 327 -0.46 19.70 -7.66
N TRP A 328 -1.71 20.09 -7.92
CA TRP A 328 -2.79 19.94 -6.93
C TRP A 328 -3.12 18.46 -6.67
N VAL A 329 -3.05 17.61 -7.70
CA VAL A 329 -3.28 16.15 -7.59
C VAL A 329 -2.14 15.54 -6.78
N LEU A 330 -0.89 15.88 -7.10
CA LEU A 330 0.28 15.41 -6.36
C LEU A 330 0.17 15.82 -4.87
N SER A 331 -0.12 17.09 -4.60
CA SER A 331 -0.27 17.60 -3.23
C SER A 331 -1.40 16.88 -2.47
N ALA A 332 -2.51 16.59 -3.13
CA ALA A 332 -3.63 15.86 -2.53
C ALA A 332 -3.32 14.37 -2.32
N LEU A 333 -2.57 13.73 -3.22
CA LEU A 333 -2.07 12.36 -3.04
C LEU A 333 -1.13 12.28 -1.85
N VAL A 334 -0.13 13.16 -1.77
CA VAL A 334 0.89 13.18 -0.71
C VAL A 334 0.26 13.38 0.67
N ARG A 335 -0.80 14.18 0.76
CA ARG A 335 -1.59 14.40 1.99
C ARG A 335 -2.65 13.32 2.26
N ALA A 336 -2.72 12.27 1.44
CA ALA A 336 -3.74 11.22 1.44
C ALA A 336 -5.19 11.76 1.42
N GLU A 337 -5.42 12.87 0.72
CA GLU A 337 -6.75 13.41 0.42
C GLU A 337 -7.36 12.71 -0.81
N LEU A 338 -6.52 12.22 -1.71
CA LEU A 338 -6.88 11.36 -2.83
C LEU A 338 -6.37 9.93 -2.62
N ASP A 339 -7.17 8.94 -3.02
CA ASP A 339 -6.77 7.54 -2.97
C ASP A 339 -5.71 7.22 -4.04
N PRO A 340 -4.72 6.37 -3.73
CA PRO A 340 -3.72 5.89 -4.69
C PRO A 340 -4.26 5.36 -6.03
N PHE A 341 -5.51 4.89 -6.10
CA PHE A 341 -6.06 4.45 -7.39
C PHE A 341 -6.11 5.59 -8.41
N ILE A 342 -6.16 6.86 -7.98
CA ILE A 342 -6.13 8.02 -8.88
C ILE A 342 -4.84 8.04 -9.69
N SER A 343 -3.67 7.85 -9.05
CA SER A 343 -2.40 7.79 -9.77
C SER A 343 -2.34 6.55 -10.67
N ASN A 344 -2.85 5.40 -10.22
CA ASN A 344 -2.93 4.19 -11.05
C ASN A 344 -3.71 4.40 -12.35
N VAL A 345 -4.84 5.10 -12.29
CA VAL A 345 -5.66 5.40 -13.47
C VAL A 345 -4.95 6.37 -14.40
N LEU A 346 -4.37 7.45 -13.86
CA LEU A 346 -3.67 8.47 -14.65
C LEU A 346 -2.44 7.90 -15.37
N LEU A 347 -1.65 7.09 -14.69
CA LEU A 347 -0.35 6.59 -15.18
C LEU A 347 -0.50 5.31 -15.99
N LEU A 348 -1.23 4.33 -15.45
CA LEU A 348 -1.24 2.96 -15.95
C LEU A 348 -2.55 2.60 -16.66
N ARG A 349 -3.54 3.52 -16.67
CA ARG A 349 -4.92 3.28 -17.15
C ARG A 349 -5.48 1.96 -16.64
N SER A 350 -5.13 1.59 -15.41
CA SER A 350 -5.52 0.31 -14.84
C SER A 350 -5.56 0.36 -13.33
N THR A 351 -6.42 -0.43 -12.70
CA THR A 351 -6.59 -0.45 -11.24
C THR A 351 -7.10 -1.79 -10.74
N PHE A 352 -6.77 -2.13 -9.49
CA PHE A 352 -7.33 -3.29 -8.80
C PHE A 352 -8.49 -2.84 -7.93
N LEU A 353 -9.66 -3.43 -8.13
CA LEU A 353 -10.77 -3.26 -7.21
C LEU A 353 -10.51 -4.13 -5.96
N ARG A 354 -10.52 -3.50 -4.78
CA ARG A 354 -10.19 -4.18 -3.51
C ARG A 354 -11.12 -5.38 -3.30
N VAL A 355 -10.54 -6.56 -3.05
CA VAL A 355 -11.30 -7.77 -2.72
C VAL A 355 -12.01 -7.61 -1.38
N GLN A 356 -13.27 -8.04 -1.30
CA GLN A 356 -14.09 -7.98 -0.09
C GLN A 356 -14.68 -9.35 0.27
N VAL A 357 -15.11 -9.53 1.52
CA VAL A 357 -15.90 -10.71 1.92
C VAL A 357 -17.33 -10.52 1.44
N GLU A 358 -17.72 -11.28 0.42
CA GLU A 358 -19.01 -11.15 -0.25
C GLU A 358 -19.48 -12.48 -0.86
N ASN A 359 -20.69 -12.49 -1.43
CA ASN A 359 -21.23 -13.67 -2.09
C ASN A 359 -20.65 -13.84 -3.50
N MET A 360 -19.70 -14.78 -3.63
CA MET A 360 -19.00 -15.07 -4.89
C MET A 360 -19.89 -15.64 -6.00
N GLN A 361 -21.14 -16.02 -5.71
CA GLN A 361 -22.12 -16.45 -6.74
C GLN A 361 -22.83 -15.27 -7.41
N ARG A 362 -22.68 -14.06 -6.86
CA ARG A 362 -23.24 -12.83 -7.40
C ARG A 362 -22.17 -11.99 -8.09
N PRO A 363 -22.55 -11.02 -8.92
CA PRO A 363 -21.63 -10.00 -9.43
C PRO A 363 -20.82 -9.35 -8.29
N SER A 364 -19.66 -8.81 -8.64
CA SER A 364 -18.82 -8.05 -7.70
C SER A 364 -19.63 -6.93 -7.04
N ALA A 365 -19.46 -6.69 -5.73
CA ALA A 365 -20.08 -5.55 -5.05
C ALA A 365 -19.64 -4.21 -5.69
N HIS A 366 -18.48 -4.20 -6.34
CA HIS A 366 -18.01 -3.05 -7.11
C HIS A 366 -18.86 -2.76 -8.36
N SER A 367 -19.67 -3.70 -8.86
CA SER A 367 -20.55 -3.47 -10.00
C SER A 367 -21.57 -2.37 -9.72
N THR A 368 -22.06 -2.24 -8.48
CA THR A 368 -22.98 -1.16 -8.09
C THR A 368 -22.36 0.23 -8.24
N ALA A 369 -21.05 0.37 -8.05
CA ALA A 369 -20.35 1.64 -8.16
C ALA A 369 -19.71 1.87 -9.55
N LEU A 370 -19.98 1.01 -10.53
CA LEU A 370 -19.41 1.13 -11.88
C LEU A 370 -19.72 2.50 -12.52
N PRO A 371 -20.96 3.00 -12.54
CA PRO A 371 -21.25 4.31 -13.14
C PRO A 371 -20.48 5.47 -12.49
N ILE A 372 -20.28 5.42 -11.18
CA ILE A 372 -19.48 6.41 -10.44
C ILE A 372 -18.03 6.37 -10.91
N ARG A 373 -17.45 5.17 -11.04
CA ARG A 373 -16.07 5.02 -11.54
C ARG A 373 -15.93 5.49 -12.98
N GLN A 374 -16.93 5.28 -13.84
CA GLN A 374 -16.90 5.80 -15.21
C GLN A 374 -16.81 7.34 -15.24
N VAL A 375 -17.54 8.03 -14.36
CA VAL A 375 -17.43 9.49 -14.21
C VAL A 375 -16.05 9.88 -13.67
N ILE A 376 -15.52 9.18 -12.67
CA ILE A 376 -14.15 9.42 -12.18
C ILE A 376 -13.12 9.25 -13.32
N TYR A 377 -13.23 8.21 -14.14
CA TYR A 377 -12.34 8.02 -15.29
C TYR A 377 -12.52 9.12 -16.33
N GLY A 378 -13.75 9.60 -16.54
CA GLY A 378 -14.02 10.77 -17.38
C GLY A 378 -13.33 12.03 -16.85
N LEU A 379 -13.33 12.26 -15.53
CA LEU A 379 -12.63 13.39 -14.90
C LEU A 379 -11.11 13.27 -15.02
N LEU A 380 -10.56 12.07 -14.89
CA LEU A 380 -9.12 11.84 -14.92
C LEU A 380 -8.53 11.81 -16.33
N LEU A 381 -9.28 11.27 -17.30
CA LEU A 381 -8.79 11.00 -18.65
C LEU A 381 -9.47 11.85 -19.73
N GLY A 382 -10.38 12.75 -19.34
CA GLY A 382 -11.25 13.56 -20.21
C GLY A 382 -10.58 14.58 -21.13
N ALA A 383 -9.28 14.47 -21.37
CA ALA A 383 -8.59 15.17 -22.44
C ALA A 383 -7.38 14.35 -22.93
N PRO A 384 -7.20 14.12 -24.24
CA PRO A 384 -5.88 13.80 -24.74
C PRO A 384 -5.01 15.06 -24.61
N GLN A 385 -3.93 14.96 -23.82
CA GLN A 385 -2.72 15.76 -24.07
C GLN A 385 -2.31 15.43 -25.51
N GLY A 386 -2.56 16.36 -26.44
CA GLY A 386 -2.09 16.19 -27.80
C GLY A 386 -0.58 16.03 -27.77
N SER A 387 -0.07 14.88 -28.21
CA SER A 387 1.31 14.87 -28.69
C SER A 387 1.37 15.82 -29.90
N PRO A 388 2.37 16.72 -30.00
CA PRO A 388 2.49 17.63 -31.14
C PRO A 388 2.75 16.93 -32.50
N THR A 389 2.69 15.60 -32.56
CA THR A 389 3.14 14.80 -33.70
C THR A 389 2.06 13.96 -34.37
N ALA A 390 0.80 14.01 -33.92
CA ALA A 390 -0.27 13.27 -34.59
C ALA A 390 -0.93 14.10 -35.70
N ALA A 391 -0.76 13.65 -36.95
CA ALA A 391 -1.35 14.24 -38.14
C ALA A 391 -2.89 14.36 -38.06
N PRO A 392 -3.48 15.42 -38.66
CA PRO A 392 -4.92 15.65 -38.61
C PRO A 392 -5.65 14.68 -39.54
N GLY A 393 -6.23 13.61 -38.99
CA GLY A 393 -6.99 12.69 -39.81
C GLY A 393 -7.39 11.37 -39.18
N ARG A 394 -8.00 11.37 -37.98
CA ARG A 394 -8.89 10.27 -37.53
C ARG A 394 -10.02 10.84 -36.67
N GLN A 395 -11.15 11.12 -37.31
CA GLN A 395 -12.42 11.37 -36.63
C GLN A 395 -12.93 10.05 -36.05
N GLY A 396 -13.16 10.06 -34.73
CA GLY A 396 -13.55 8.92 -33.92
C GLY A 396 -12.70 8.84 -32.64
N GLU A 397 -12.72 9.87 -31.79
CA GLU A 397 -12.09 9.80 -30.46
C GLU A 397 -12.88 8.80 -29.61
N GLU A 398 -12.50 7.51 -29.67
CA GLU A 398 -13.07 6.48 -28.82
C GLU A 398 -12.76 6.80 -27.36
N ALA A 399 -13.79 6.86 -26.51
CA ALA A 399 -13.64 7.27 -25.11
C ALA A 399 -12.58 6.41 -24.39
N PRO A 400 -11.74 7.01 -23.52
CA PRO A 400 -10.62 6.30 -22.92
C PRO A 400 -11.09 5.10 -22.09
N LEU A 401 -10.33 4.02 -22.17
CA LEU A 401 -10.58 2.76 -21.47
C LEU A 401 -9.65 2.62 -20.27
N VAL A 402 -10.18 2.10 -19.17
CA VAL A 402 -9.44 1.75 -17.96
C VAL A 402 -9.58 0.24 -17.72
N CYS A 403 -8.46 -0.45 -17.52
CA CYS A 403 -8.43 -1.87 -17.20
C CYS A 403 -8.63 -2.09 -15.69
N GLU A 404 -9.79 -2.60 -15.31
CA GLU A 404 -10.12 -2.98 -13.93
C GLU A 404 -9.79 -4.45 -13.69
N PHE A 405 -8.97 -4.74 -12.69
CA PHE A 405 -8.81 -6.09 -12.14
C PHE A 405 -9.83 -6.28 -11.02
N SER A 406 -10.81 -7.15 -11.26
CA SER A 406 -11.89 -7.44 -10.31
C SER A 406 -12.15 -8.94 -10.27
N ARG A 407 -12.88 -9.39 -9.26
CA ARG A 407 -13.31 -10.78 -9.23
C ARG A 407 -14.38 -11.04 -10.28
N LEU A 408 -14.27 -12.16 -10.97
CA LEU A 408 -15.36 -12.85 -11.63
C LEU A 408 -15.49 -14.19 -10.90
N GLN A 409 -16.56 -14.34 -10.13
CA GLN A 409 -16.72 -15.47 -9.21
C GLN A 409 -15.50 -15.64 -8.28
N LYS A 410 -14.68 -16.69 -8.51
CA LYS A 410 -13.54 -17.08 -7.66
C LYS A 410 -12.17 -16.79 -8.30
N THR A 411 -12.15 -16.11 -9.44
CA THR A 411 -10.93 -15.76 -10.17
C THR A 411 -10.84 -14.25 -10.36
N ILE A 412 -9.62 -13.73 -10.47
CA ILE A 412 -9.37 -12.33 -10.83
C ILE A 412 -9.34 -12.24 -12.35
N HIS A 413 -10.15 -11.34 -12.90
CA HIS A 413 -10.20 -11.04 -14.32
C HIS A 413 -9.98 -9.56 -14.56
N ASN A 414 -9.43 -9.22 -15.71
CA ASN A 414 -9.38 -7.86 -16.20
C ASN A 414 -10.59 -7.55 -17.07
N THR A 415 -11.20 -6.40 -16.86
CA THR A 415 -12.30 -5.86 -17.68
C THR A 415 -11.98 -4.43 -18.08
N TYR A 416 -12.28 -4.06 -19.31
CA TYR A 416 -12.08 -2.69 -19.78
C TYR A 416 -13.35 -1.87 -19.56
N VAL A 417 -13.22 -0.79 -18.80
CA VAL A 417 -14.31 0.13 -18.47
C VAL A 417 -14.10 1.42 -19.23
N ARG A 418 -15.16 1.86 -19.93
CA ARG A 418 -15.18 3.12 -20.67
C ARG A 418 -15.43 4.29 -19.73
N ALA A 419 -14.60 5.32 -19.84
CA ALA A 419 -14.81 6.60 -19.20
C ALA A 419 -16.12 7.25 -19.68
N ALA A 420 -16.84 7.90 -18.76
CA ALA A 420 -18.05 8.63 -19.12
C ALA A 420 -17.70 9.93 -19.85
N SER A 421 -18.52 10.30 -20.83
CA SER A 421 -18.53 11.65 -21.37
C SER A 421 -19.07 12.60 -20.30
N LEU A 422 -18.32 13.66 -19.99
CA LEU A 422 -18.73 14.65 -19.00
C LEU A 422 -19.66 15.70 -19.64
N PRO A 423 -20.62 16.26 -18.87
CA PRO A 423 -21.48 17.33 -19.35
C PRO A 423 -20.69 18.55 -19.86
N PRO A 424 -21.08 19.18 -20.99
CA PRO A 424 -20.42 20.37 -21.52
C PRO A 424 -20.49 21.58 -20.58
N GLU A 425 -21.47 21.65 -19.68
CA GLU A 425 -21.59 22.79 -18.75
C GLU A 425 -20.55 22.77 -17.63
N LEU A 426 -19.95 21.60 -17.34
CA LEU A 426 -18.83 21.50 -16.38
C LEU A 426 -17.54 22.04 -16.96
N CYS A 427 -17.40 21.90 -18.27
CA CYS A 427 -16.27 22.36 -19.04
C CYS A 427 -16.70 22.44 -20.49
N GLY A 428 -16.65 23.65 -21.08
CA GLY A 428 -16.63 23.78 -22.54
C GLY A 428 -15.56 22.86 -23.12
N ASP A 429 -15.61 22.54 -24.42
CA ASP A 429 -15.02 21.39 -25.15
C ASP A 429 -14.00 20.42 -24.50
N ARG A 430 -13.12 20.81 -23.55
CA ARG A 430 -12.18 19.94 -22.83
C ARG A 430 -11.92 20.48 -21.41
N CYS A 431 -12.14 19.67 -20.37
CA CYS A 431 -11.74 19.98 -18.98
C CYS A 431 -10.39 19.36 -18.67
N PRO A 432 -9.26 20.07 -18.84
CA PRO A 432 -8.00 19.51 -18.43
C PRO A 432 -7.99 19.39 -16.88
N LEU A 433 -7.47 18.27 -16.39
CA LEU A 433 -7.49 17.89 -14.97
C LEU A 433 -6.83 18.94 -14.05
N ASP A 434 -5.89 19.71 -14.59
CA ASP A 434 -5.24 20.85 -13.95
C ASP A 434 -6.25 21.92 -13.50
N LYS A 435 -7.28 22.21 -14.32
CA LYS A 435 -8.30 23.25 -14.07
C LYS A 435 -9.51 22.75 -13.29
N LEU A 436 -9.55 21.47 -12.90
CA LEU A 436 -10.69 20.94 -12.13
C LEU A 436 -10.91 21.71 -10.81
N THR A 437 -9.83 22.24 -10.23
CA THR A 437 -9.86 23.06 -9.01
C THR A 437 -10.35 24.49 -9.23
N GLU A 438 -10.52 24.93 -10.47
CA GLU A 438 -11.07 26.24 -10.86
C GLU A 438 -12.59 26.18 -11.16
N VAL A 439 -13.12 24.99 -11.47
CA VAL A 439 -14.55 24.79 -11.76
C VAL A 439 -15.41 25.24 -10.57
N THR A 440 -16.50 25.97 -10.80
CA THR A 440 -17.32 26.49 -9.70
C THR A 440 -17.90 25.37 -8.82
N ILE A 441 -18.10 25.66 -7.52
CA ILE A 441 -18.68 24.69 -6.58
C ILE A 441 -20.06 24.22 -7.07
N SER A 442 -20.88 25.12 -7.64
CA SER A 442 -22.19 24.79 -8.18
C SER A 442 -22.11 23.77 -9.32
N CYS A 443 -21.20 23.93 -10.28
CA CYS A 443 -21.00 22.95 -11.34
C CYS A 443 -20.55 21.60 -10.77
N ARG A 444 -19.56 21.59 -9.85
CA ARG A 444 -19.10 20.35 -9.20
C ARG A 444 -20.22 19.63 -8.45
N GLN A 445 -21.11 20.38 -7.78
CA GLN A 445 -22.28 19.84 -7.10
C GLN A 445 -23.27 19.22 -8.08
N VAL A 446 -23.53 19.87 -9.22
CA VAL A 446 -24.39 19.32 -10.28
C VAL A 446 -23.82 17.98 -10.77
N LEU A 447 -22.54 17.92 -11.12
CA LEU A 447 -21.90 16.67 -11.55
C LEU A 447 -22.05 15.55 -10.53
N LEU A 448 -21.76 15.84 -9.26
CA LEU A 448 -21.85 14.87 -8.18
C LEU A 448 -23.28 14.33 -8.03
N LEU A 449 -24.27 15.22 -8.07
CA LEU A 449 -25.68 14.88 -7.93
C LEU A 449 -26.24 14.14 -9.15
N GLU A 450 -25.84 14.50 -10.37
CA GLU A 450 -26.18 13.78 -11.59
C GLU A 450 -25.57 12.38 -11.61
N THR A 451 -24.30 12.26 -11.22
CA THR A 451 -23.61 10.97 -11.05
C THR A 451 -24.36 10.07 -10.06
N LEU A 452 -24.83 10.65 -8.97
CA LEU A 452 -25.63 9.94 -7.97
C LEU A 452 -27.11 9.86 -8.34
N GLY A 453 -27.58 10.44 -9.45
CA GLY A 453 -28.99 10.49 -9.86
C GLY A 453 -29.94 11.09 -8.82
N VAL A 454 -29.51 12.09 -8.05
CA VAL A 454 -30.31 12.73 -6.99
C VAL A 454 -30.50 14.21 -7.32
N GLN A 455 -31.71 14.73 -7.13
CA GLN A 455 -31.98 16.16 -7.30
C GLN A 455 -31.69 16.92 -6.00
N MET A 456 -31.15 18.13 -6.11
CA MET A 456 -30.87 18.99 -4.95
C MET A 456 -32.14 19.33 -4.15
N SER A 457 -33.30 19.46 -4.82
CA SER A 457 -34.60 19.68 -4.19
C SER A 457 -34.94 18.59 -3.16
N SER A 458 -34.60 17.34 -3.44
CA SER A 458 -34.83 16.20 -2.52
C SER A 458 -33.92 16.22 -1.29
N LEU A 459 -32.79 16.93 -1.36
CA LEU A 459 -31.81 17.05 -0.28
C LEU A 459 -31.96 18.33 0.55
N ALA A 460 -32.78 19.29 0.08
CA ALA A 460 -33.01 20.56 0.77
C ALA A 460 -33.45 20.41 2.25
N PRO A 461 -34.25 19.40 2.65
CA PRO A 461 -34.60 19.19 4.05
C PRO A 461 -33.48 18.58 4.91
N VAL A 462 -32.41 18.07 4.29
CA VAL A 462 -31.32 17.37 4.97
C VAL A 462 -30.22 18.36 5.38
N PRO A 463 -29.68 18.31 6.61
CA PRO A 463 -28.55 19.13 7.03
C PRO A 463 -27.36 19.04 6.06
N ARG A 464 -26.67 20.15 5.80
CA ARG A 464 -25.64 20.26 4.75
C ARG A 464 -24.57 19.16 4.82
N HIS A 465 -24.08 18.84 6.01
CA HIS A 465 -23.04 17.79 6.19
C HIS A 465 -23.56 16.36 5.98
N LEU A 466 -24.88 16.15 5.99
CA LEU A 466 -25.53 14.87 5.74
C LEU A 466 -26.09 14.71 4.33
N GLN A 467 -26.05 15.76 3.51
CA GLN A 467 -26.59 15.72 2.14
C GLN A 467 -25.88 14.68 1.27
N LEU A 468 -24.55 14.58 1.34
CA LEU A 468 -23.81 13.56 0.59
C LEU A 468 -24.12 12.13 1.08
N PRO A 469 -24.06 11.81 2.39
CA PRO A 469 -24.53 10.52 2.90
C PRO A 469 -25.96 10.16 2.45
N ALA A 470 -26.88 11.13 2.48
CA ALA A 470 -28.25 10.92 2.02
C ALA A 470 -28.31 10.63 0.50
N ALA A 471 -27.60 11.40 -0.32
CA ALA A 471 -27.54 11.19 -1.77
C ALA A 471 -26.95 9.81 -2.14
N VAL A 472 -25.86 9.41 -1.46
CA VAL A 472 -25.24 8.08 -1.62
C VAL A 472 -26.21 6.99 -1.19
N THR A 473 -26.97 7.20 -0.11
CA THR A 473 -28.01 6.25 0.32
C THR A 473 -29.11 6.10 -0.74
N CYS A 474 -29.59 7.20 -1.32
CA CYS A 474 -30.56 7.16 -2.43
C CYS A 474 -30.00 6.42 -3.65
N TYR A 475 -28.75 6.67 -4.02
CA TYR A 475 -28.08 5.94 -5.10
C TYR A 475 -28.02 4.44 -4.80
N TRP A 476 -27.54 4.08 -3.61
CA TRP A 476 -27.43 2.69 -3.16
C TRP A 476 -28.78 1.96 -3.18
N LEU A 477 -29.86 2.60 -2.74
CA LEU A 477 -31.21 2.02 -2.78
C LEU A 477 -31.68 1.66 -4.19
N ARG A 478 -31.29 2.44 -5.21
CA ARG A 478 -31.70 2.22 -6.60
C ARG A 478 -30.79 1.25 -7.35
N CYS A 479 -29.50 1.24 -7.05
CA CYS A 479 -28.49 0.56 -7.84
C CYS A 479 -27.97 -0.75 -7.21
N SER A 480 -28.40 -1.09 -6.00
CA SER A 480 -27.96 -2.32 -5.32
C SER A 480 -28.54 -3.57 -5.97
N GLU A 481 -27.67 -4.58 -6.12
CA GLU A 481 -28.08 -5.95 -6.43
C GLU A 481 -27.44 -6.90 -5.40
N PRO A 482 -28.24 -7.60 -4.56
CA PRO A 482 -29.71 -7.61 -4.54
C PRO A 482 -30.33 -6.29 -4.05
N PRO A 483 -31.63 -6.06 -4.31
CA PRO A 483 -32.35 -4.89 -3.81
C PRO A 483 -32.23 -4.75 -2.29
N VAL A 484 -32.07 -3.51 -1.84
CA VAL A 484 -31.94 -3.19 -0.41
C VAL A 484 -33.24 -3.50 0.32
N LYS A 485 -33.13 -4.21 1.44
CA LYS A 485 -34.27 -4.54 2.31
C LYS A 485 -34.52 -3.41 3.31
N LEU A 486 -35.78 -3.24 3.71
CA LEU A 486 -36.18 -2.19 4.67
C LEU A 486 -35.36 -2.21 5.96
N HIS A 487 -35.03 -3.38 6.52
CA HIS A 487 -34.24 -3.47 7.74
C HIS A 487 -32.78 -3.01 7.54
N GLN A 488 -32.20 -3.19 6.36
CA GLN A 488 -30.85 -2.70 6.04
C GLN A 488 -30.84 -1.18 5.97
N LEU A 489 -31.85 -0.59 5.32
CA LEU A 489 -32.04 0.86 5.30
C LEU A 489 -32.26 1.42 6.71
N LYS A 490 -33.13 0.80 7.51
CA LYS A 490 -33.36 1.20 8.92
C LYS A 490 -32.05 1.15 9.73
N ALA A 491 -31.26 0.09 9.58
CA ALA A 491 -29.98 -0.04 10.26
C ALA A 491 -29.00 1.08 9.87
N LEU A 492 -28.87 1.39 8.57
CA LEU A 492 -28.03 2.48 8.09
C LEU A 492 -28.46 3.83 8.66
N LEU A 493 -29.77 4.15 8.61
CA LEU A 493 -30.30 5.40 9.13
C LEU A 493 -30.12 5.51 10.65
N LEU A 494 -30.32 4.42 11.40
CA LEU A 494 -30.06 4.39 12.84
C LEU A 494 -28.58 4.67 13.15
N MET A 495 -27.64 4.15 12.35
CA MET A 495 -26.21 4.43 12.53
C MET A 495 -25.88 5.90 12.24
N ILE A 496 -26.47 6.50 11.20
CA ILE A 496 -26.28 7.93 10.90
C ILE A 496 -26.82 8.80 12.05
N VAL A 497 -28.03 8.53 12.53
CA VAL A 497 -28.65 9.28 13.64
C VAL A 497 -27.87 9.09 14.94
N SER A 498 -27.44 7.86 15.24
CA SER A 498 -26.60 7.57 16.42
C SER A 498 -25.27 8.31 16.37
N GLY A 499 -24.63 8.34 15.20
CA GLY A 499 -23.40 9.10 14.98
C GLY A 499 -23.57 10.60 15.20
N GLU A 500 -24.67 11.19 14.69
CA GLU A 500 -24.98 12.60 14.94
C GLU A 500 -25.27 12.90 16.40
N LEU A 501 -26.02 12.02 17.08
CA LEU A 501 -26.25 12.15 18.51
C LEU A 501 -24.93 12.13 19.29
N HIS A 502 -24.02 11.22 18.94
CA HIS A 502 -22.71 11.13 19.57
C HIS A 502 -21.87 12.40 19.34
N ARG A 503 -21.86 12.93 18.11
CA ARG A 503 -21.18 14.18 17.76
C ARG A 503 -21.70 15.35 18.60
N ILE A 504 -23.02 15.55 18.63
CA ILE A 504 -23.66 16.64 19.37
C ILE A 504 -23.38 16.54 20.88
N THR A 505 -23.25 15.33 21.42
CA THR A 505 -23.08 15.11 22.86
C THR A 505 -21.62 15.14 23.33
N ASN A 506 -20.65 14.76 22.50
CA ASN A 506 -19.26 14.56 22.92
C ASN A 506 -18.22 15.42 22.18
N ASP A 507 -18.59 16.07 21.08
CA ASP A 507 -17.71 16.92 20.26
C ASP A 507 -18.50 18.17 19.76
N PRO A 508 -18.92 19.05 20.70
CA PRO A 508 -19.87 20.14 20.42
C PRO A 508 -19.33 21.27 19.54
#